data_AF-B5AAF7-F1
#
_entry.id   AF-B5AAF7-F1
#
_cell.length_a   1.000
_cell.length_b   1.000
_cell.length_c   1.000
_cell.angle_alpha   90.00
_cell.angle_beta   90.00
_cell.angle_gamma   90.00
#
_symmetry.space_group_name_H-M   'P 1'
#
loop_
_entity.id
_entity.type
_entity.pdbx_description
1 polymer ?
#
loop_
_entity_poly.entity_id
_entity_poly.type
_entity_poly.pdbx_seq_one_letter_code
_entity_poly.pdbx_strand_id
1 'polypeptide(L)'
;VGTGLERQAALDSGALAIAECGGKIIYLDTDKILVSGNGHTLSIPLVIYQRSNKNTCMHQKPQVRRGKSIKTGQILADGAATVGGELALGKNVLVAYMPWEGYNFEDAVLISERLVYEDIYTSF
;
A
#
# COMPACT_ATOMS: atom_id res chain seq x y z
N VAL A 1 7.38 12.16 8.46
CA VAL A 1 6.85 13.54 8.36
C VAL A 1 6.05 13.61 7.08
N GLY A 2 4.77 13.98 7.15
CA GLY A 2 3.89 14.06 5.99
C GLY A 2 3.43 15.50 5.76
N THR A 3 2.96 15.76 4.56
CA THR A 3 2.42 17.05 4.10
C THR A 3 0.90 17.13 4.24
N GLY A 4 0.22 15.99 4.38
CA GLY A 4 -1.24 15.86 4.35
C GLY A 4 -1.81 15.61 2.95
N LEU A 5 -1.00 15.71 1.90
CA LEU A 5 -1.42 15.45 0.51
C LEU A 5 -1.38 13.96 0.14
N GLU A 6 -0.75 13.12 0.96
CA GLU A 6 -0.47 11.72 0.68
C GLU A 6 -1.76 10.91 0.46
N ARG A 7 -2.82 11.24 1.21
CA ARG A 7 -4.12 10.59 1.08
C ARG A 7 -4.82 10.93 -0.22
N GLN A 8 -4.83 12.20 -0.60
CA GLN A 8 -5.45 12.66 -1.83
C GLN A 8 -4.69 12.11 -3.04
N ALA A 9 -3.36 12.17 -3.02
CA ALA A 9 -2.51 11.62 -4.06
C ALA A 9 -2.72 10.10 -4.25
N ALA A 10 -2.86 9.34 -3.15
CA ALA A 10 -3.13 7.92 -3.22
C ALA A 10 -4.51 7.61 -3.82
N LEU A 11 -5.54 8.37 -3.45
CA LEU A 11 -6.90 8.22 -4.00
C LEU A 11 -6.95 8.55 -5.50
N ASP A 12 -6.36 9.68 -5.90
CA ASP A 12 -6.36 10.14 -7.29
C ASP A 12 -5.47 9.30 -8.21
N SER A 13 -4.53 8.53 -7.64
CA SER A 13 -3.66 7.62 -8.41
C SER A 13 -4.39 6.44 -9.04
N GLY A 14 -5.58 6.08 -8.53
CA GLY A 14 -6.32 4.89 -8.97
C GLY A 14 -5.67 3.55 -8.61
N ALA A 15 -4.58 3.54 -7.82
CA ALA A 15 -3.91 2.31 -7.41
C ALA A 15 -4.65 1.57 -6.27
N LEU A 16 -5.50 2.28 -5.52
CA LEU A 16 -6.30 1.76 -4.41
C LEU A 16 -7.61 1.13 -4.89
N ALA A 17 -8.07 0.08 -4.22
CA ALA A 17 -9.42 -0.44 -4.43
C ALA A 17 -10.40 0.27 -3.49
N ILE A 18 -11.39 0.98 -4.06
CA ILE A 18 -12.37 1.79 -3.32
C ILE A 18 -13.76 1.15 -3.43
N ALA A 19 -14.56 1.27 -2.37
CA ALA A 19 -15.94 0.81 -2.35
C ALA A 19 -16.85 1.73 -3.18
N GLU A 20 -17.39 1.22 -4.28
CA GLU A 20 -18.41 1.91 -5.08
C GLU A 20 -19.74 2.07 -4.32
N CYS A 21 -20.09 1.07 -3.50
CA CYS A 21 -21.34 1.03 -2.76
C CYS A 21 -21.09 0.69 -1.28
N GLY A 22 -21.87 1.31 -0.40
CA GLY A 22 -21.95 0.91 1.01
C GLY A 22 -22.60 -0.47 1.16
N GLY A 23 -22.16 -1.23 2.16
CA GLY A 23 -22.61 -2.60 2.34
C GLY A 23 -21.85 -3.36 3.42
N LYS A 24 -22.01 -4.68 3.44
CA LYS A 24 -21.30 -5.59 4.34
C LYS A 24 -20.43 -6.55 3.53
N ILE A 25 -19.20 -6.77 3.98
CA ILE A 25 -18.29 -7.72 3.33
C ILE A 25 -18.75 -9.14 3.66
N ILE A 26 -19.16 -9.88 2.64
CA ILE A 26 -19.61 -11.28 2.78
C ILE A 26 -18.42 -12.22 2.71
N TYR A 27 -17.53 -11.96 1.76
CA TYR A 27 -16.43 -12.84 1.42
C TYR A 27 -15.20 -12.01 1.05
N LEU A 28 -14.04 -12.51 1.46
CA LEU A 28 -12.74 -11.90 1.22
C LEU A 28 -11.83 -12.99 0.69
N ASP A 29 -11.29 -12.76 -0.50
CA ASP A 29 -10.26 -13.59 -1.11
C ASP A 29 -9.00 -12.77 -1.35
N THR A 30 -7.95 -13.45 -1.79
CA THR A 30 -6.73 -12.79 -2.27
C THR A 30 -7.01 -12.02 -3.56
N ASP A 31 -7.81 -12.60 -4.46
CA ASP A 31 -8.03 -12.04 -5.80
C ASP A 31 -9.30 -11.19 -5.93
N LYS A 32 -10.21 -11.23 -4.94
CA LYS A 32 -11.49 -10.51 -5.01
C LYS A 32 -12.13 -10.27 -3.65
N ILE A 33 -12.92 -9.20 -3.57
CA ILE A 33 -13.72 -8.83 -2.41
C ILE A 33 -15.20 -8.86 -2.80
N LEU A 34 -16.04 -9.57 -2.03
CA LEU A 34 -17.50 -9.56 -2.22
C LEU A 34 -18.18 -8.70 -1.17
N VAL A 35 -18.93 -7.70 -1.64
CA VAL A 35 -19.70 -6.76 -0.82
C VAL A 35 -21.18 -6.97 -1.12
N SER A 36 -22.01 -7.14 -0.10
CA SER A 36 -23.47 -7.05 -0.26
C SER A 36 -23.97 -5.69 0.19
N GLY A 37 -24.68 -5.01 -0.71
CA GLY A 37 -25.31 -3.72 -0.48
C GLY A 37 -26.58 -3.60 -1.33
N ASN A 38 -27.61 -2.95 -0.79
CA ASN A 38 -28.88 -2.68 -1.48
C ASN A 38 -29.50 -3.88 -2.22
N GLY A 39 -29.44 -5.07 -1.62
CA GLY A 39 -30.03 -6.30 -2.18
C GLY A 39 -29.21 -7.02 -3.26
N HIS A 40 -28.06 -6.47 -3.67
CA HIS A 40 -27.15 -7.09 -4.64
C HIS A 40 -25.79 -7.42 -4.02
N THR A 41 -25.07 -8.34 -4.65
CA THR A 41 -23.68 -8.68 -4.29
C THR A 41 -22.76 -8.16 -5.38
N LEU A 42 -21.88 -7.23 -5.03
CA LEU A 42 -20.85 -6.66 -5.89
C LEU A 42 -19.54 -7.44 -5.70
N SER A 43 -18.90 -7.82 -6.79
CA SER A 43 -17.57 -8.44 -6.78
C SER A 43 -16.53 -7.45 -7.28
N ILE A 44 -15.58 -7.09 -6.41
CA ILE A 44 -14.47 -6.19 -6.73
C ILE A 44 -13.21 -7.04 -6.92
N PRO A 45 -12.70 -7.20 -8.16
CA PRO A 45 -11.45 -7.91 -8.39
C PRO A 45 -10.26 -7.09 -7.87
N LEU A 46 -9.26 -7.78 -7.33
CA LEU A 46 -8.01 -7.19 -6.87
C LEU A 46 -6.89 -7.52 -7.86
N VAL A 47 -5.97 -6.57 -8.03
CA VAL A 47 -4.78 -6.77 -8.86
C VAL A 47 -3.73 -7.52 -8.04
N ILE A 48 -3.33 -8.72 -8.48
CA ILE A 48 -2.38 -9.57 -7.75
C ILE A 48 -1.16 -9.87 -8.62
N TYR A 49 0.03 -9.47 -8.14
CA TYR A 49 1.35 -9.73 -8.75
C TYR A 49 1.41 -9.38 -10.25
N GLN A 50 0.82 -8.27 -10.65
CA GLN A 50 0.84 -7.79 -12.03
C GLN A 50 2.08 -6.95 -12.30
N ARG A 51 2.74 -7.17 -13.44
CA ARG A 51 3.90 -6.36 -13.86
C ARG A 51 3.44 -5.02 -14.43
N SER A 52 4.05 -3.93 -13.97
CA SER A 52 3.85 -2.59 -14.55
C SER A 52 4.67 -2.37 -15.82
N ASN A 53 4.37 -1.29 -16.55
CA ASN A 53 5.14 -0.88 -17.74
C ASN A 53 6.63 -0.65 -17.45
N LYS A 54 6.99 -0.35 -16.19
CA LYS A 54 8.38 -0.14 -15.74
C LYS A 54 8.92 -1.33 -14.93
N ASN A 55 8.30 -2.50 -15.05
CA ASN A 55 8.71 -3.74 -14.41
C ASN A 55 8.65 -3.71 -12.88
N THR A 56 7.78 -2.90 -12.29
CA THR A 56 7.50 -2.96 -10.85
C THR A 56 6.30 -3.86 -10.58
N CYS A 57 6.26 -4.51 -9.41
CA CYS A 57 5.12 -5.30 -8.98
C CYS A 57 3.93 -4.42 -8.55
N MET A 58 2.79 -4.60 -9.21
CA MET A 58 1.48 -4.07 -8.83
C MET A 58 0.71 -5.16 -8.10
N HIS A 59 0.47 -4.94 -6.81
CA HIS A 59 -0.23 -5.89 -5.97
C HIS A 59 -1.09 -5.14 -4.95
N GLN A 60 -2.37 -5.48 -4.92
CA GLN A 60 -3.36 -4.91 -4.01
C GLN A 60 -3.58 -5.84 -2.82
N LYS A 61 -3.43 -5.29 -1.62
CA LYS A 61 -3.62 -6.01 -0.35
C LYS A 61 -4.91 -5.56 0.33
N PRO A 62 -5.88 -6.45 0.56
CA PRO A 62 -7.10 -6.10 1.27
C PRO A 62 -6.81 -5.66 2.71
N GLN A 63 -7.38 -4.51 3.12
CA GLN A 63 -7.25 -3.94 4.47
C GLN A 63 -8.50 -4.19 5.35
N VAL A 64 -9.53 -4.78 4.76
CA VAL A 64 -10.82 -5.00 5.40
C VAL A 64 -10.98 -6.44 5.88
N ARG A 65 -11.86 -6.64 6.88
CA ARG A 65 -12.18 -7.97 7.42
C ARG A 65 -13.61 -8.35 7.06
N ARG A 66 -13.83 -9.66 6.88
CA ARG A 66 -15.16 -10.23 6.65
C ARG A 66 -16.14 -9.80 7.76
N GLY A 67 -17.37 -9.48 7.37
CA GLY A 67 -18.44 -9.07 8.28
C GLY A 67 -18.42 -7.60 8.69
N LYS A 68 -17.40 -6.81 8.29
CA LYS A 68 -17.38 -5.37 8.53
C LYS A 68 -18.32 -4.65 7.56
N SER A 69 -19.05 -3.67 8.09
CA SER A 69 -19.84 -2.74 7.27
C SER A 69 -18.94 -1.65 6.72
N ILE A 70 -19.09 -1.34 5.44
CA ILE A 70 -18.33 -0.35 4.69
C ILE A 70 -19.26 0.74 4.17
N LYS A 71 -18.70 1.94 4.00
CA LYS A 71 -19.39 3.07 3.37
C LYS A 71 -18.89 3.24 1.93
N THR A 72 -19.71 3.86 1.09
CA THR A 72 -19.28 4.33 -0.24
C THR A 72 -18.05 5.24 -0.10
N GLY A 73 -17.06 5.07 -0.97
CA GLY A 73 -15.80 5.82 -0.96
C GLY A 73 -14.78 5.32 0.07
N GLN A 74 -15.08 4.24 0.81
CA GLN A 74 -14.12 3.65 1.75
C GLN A 74 -13.08 2.79 1.01
N ILE A 75 -11.83 2.88 1.44
CA ILE A 75 -10.71 2.09 0.90
C ILE A 75 -10.83 0.65 1.38
N LEU A 76 -10.80 -0.29 0.44
CA LEU A 76 -10.95 -1.73 0.67
C LEU A 76 -9.61 -2.45 0.60
N ALA A 77 -8.75 -2.06 -0.33
CA ALA A 77 -7.41 -2.62 -0.49
C ALA A 77 -6.39 -1.52 -0.80
N ASP A 78 -5.23 -1.64 -0.17
CA ASP A 78 -4.07 -0.81 -0.47
C ASP A 78 -3.39 -1.34 -1.73
N GLY A 79 -2.90 -0.46 -2.60
CA GLY A 79 -2.13 -0.80 -3.78
C GLY A 79 -0.62 -0.76 -3.55
N ALA A 80 0.13 -0.84 -4.65
CA ALA A 80 1.58 -0.66 -4.64
C ALA A 80 1.95 0.72 -4.09
N ALA A 81 2.91 0.76 -3.17
CA ALA A 81 3.38 1.98 -2.50
C ALA A 81 2.30 2.78 -1.76
N THR A 82 1.30 2.09 -1.18
CA THR A 82 0.30 2.71 -0.29
C THR A 82 0.15 1.91 1.00
N VAL A 83 -0.13 2.61 2.10
CA VAL A 83 -0.40 2.00 3.41
C VAL A 83 -1.54 2.77 4.07
N GLY A 84 -2.61 2.07 4.44
CA GLY A 84 -3.75 2.68 5.12
C GLY A 84 -4.47 3.75 4.28
N GLY A 85 -4.40 3.64 2.95
CA GLY A 85 -4.95 4.63 2.04
C GLY A 85 -4.11 5.90 1.83
N GLU A 86 -2.89 5.93 2.34
CA GLU A 86 -1.95 7.04 2.12
C GLU A 86 -0.75 6.58 1.30
N LEU A 87 -0.15 7.52 0.56
CA LEU A 87 1.04 7.26 -0.23
C LEU A 87 2.24 6.93 0.68
N ALA A 88 2.88 5.80 0.40
CA ALA A 88 4.00 5.26 1.16
C ALA A 88 5.12 4.78 0.21
N LEU A 89 5.95 5.72 -0.27
CA LEU A 89 7.02 5.46 -1.24
C LEU A 89 8.29 4.82 -0.64
N GLY A 90 8.39 4.75 0.69
CA GLY A 90 9.60 4.29 1.37
C GLY A 90 9.35 3.84 2.80
N LYS A 91 10.40 3.89 3.62
CA LYS A 91 10.39 3.42 5.01
C LYS A 91 10.98 4.48 5.92
N ASN A 92 10.43 4.58 7.13
CA ASN A 92 11.03 5.38 8.19
C ASN A 92 12.20 4.61 8.78
N VAL A 93 13.38 5.22 8.79
CA VAL A 93 14.61 4.63 9.33
C VAL A 93 15.26 5.61 10.31
N LEU A 94 16.06 5.08 11.25
CA LEU A 94 16.87 5.90 12.14
C LEU A 94 18.09 6.39 11.38
N VAL A 95 18.34 7.70 11.41
CA VAL A 95 19.45 8.35 10.69
C VAL A 95 20.37 9.02 11.71
N ALA A 96 21.67 8.88 11.51
CA ALA A 96 22.70 9.59 12.26
C ALA A 96 23.51 10.48 11.30
N TYR A 97 23.71 11.73 11.68
CA TYR A 97 24.49 12.71 10.91
C TYR A 97 25.87 12.87 11.56
N MET A 98 26.84 12.06 11.13
CA MET A 98 28.23 12.14 11.58
C MET A 98 29.17 11.58 10.51
N PRO A 99 30.40 12.09 10.37
CA PRO A 99 31.43 11.43 9.57
C PRO A 99 31.74 10.04 10.16
N TRP A 100 31.87 9.02 9.31
CA TRP A 100 32.16 7.66 9.74
C TRP A 100 33.29 7.05 8.92
N GLU A 101 34.51 7.16 9.44
CA GLU A 101 35.74 6.54 8.90
C GLU A 101 35.94 6.75 7.38
N GLY A 102 35.39 7.81 6.80
CA GLY A 102 35.46 8.09 5.36
C GLY A 102 34.50 7.27 4.49
N TYR A 103 33.71 6.35 5.05
CA TYR A 103 32.74 5.55 4.29
C TYR A 103 31.53 6.35 3.80
N ASN A 104 31.26 7.51 4.42
CA ASN A 104 30.26 8.47 3.98
C ASN A 104 30.90 9.72 3.36
N PHE A 105 32.02 9.55 2.65
CA PHE A 105 32.65 10.64 1.91
C PHE A 105 31.76 11.09 0.73
N GLU A 106 31.69 12.41 0.51
CA GLU A 106 30.80 13.05 -0.47
C GLU A 106 29.33 12.63 -0.29
N ASP A 107 28.76 11.91 -1.26
CA ASP A 107 27.34 11.51 -1.32
C ASP A 107 27.12 10.04 -0.94
N ALA A 108 28.15 9.36 -0.44
CA ALA A 108 28.04 7.96 -0.04
C ALA A 108 27.19 7.81 1.24
N VAL A 109 26.29 6.82 1.22
CA VAL A 109 25.41 6.51 2.36
C VAL A 109 25.81 5.15 2.94
N LEU A 110 26.16 5.15 4.23
CA LEU A 110 26.35 3.91 4.98
C LEU A 110 25.01 3.39 5.49
N ILE A 111 24.75 2.10 5.27
CA ILE A 111 23.52 1.44 5.70
C ILE A 111 23.82 0.31 6.68
N SER A 112 22.91 0.10 7.63
CA SER A 112 22.97 -1.05 8.54
C SER A 112 22.58 -2.32 7.79
N GLU A 113 23.32 -3.41 8.02
CA GLU A 113 22.98 -4.76 7.54
C GLU A 113 21.57 -5.21 7.93
N ARG A 114 21.03 -4.66 9.02
CA ARG A 114 19.66 -4.91 9.49
C ARG A 114 18.62 -4.60 8.40
N LEU A 115 18.88 -3.60 7.55
CA LEU A 115 17.99 -3.24 6.46
C LEU A 115 17.86 -4.35 5.40
N VAL A 116 18.91 -5.18 5.26
CA VAL A 116 18.93 -6.35 4.37
C VAL A 116 18.23 -7.53 5.06
N TYR A 117 18.60 -7.84 6.30
CA TYR A 117 18.04 -8.99 7.03
C TYR A 117 16.54 -8.88 7.33
N GLU A 118 16.01 -7.66 7.48
CA GLU A 118 14.59 -7.42 7.73
C GLU A 118 13.79 -7.07 6.46
N ASP A 119 14.37 -7.22 5.27
CA ASP A 119 13.72 -6.93 3.98
C ASP A 119 13.08 -5.53 3.87
N ILE A 120 13.69 -4.53 4.53
CA ILE A 120 13.08 -3.19 4.66
C ILE A 120 13.01 -2.47 3.31
N TYR A 121 14.07 -2.58 2.52
CA TYR A 121 14.18 -1.99 1.17
C TYR A 121 14.12 -3.04 0.05
N THR A 122 13.52 -4.20 0.31
CA THR A 122 13.33 -5.26 -0.68
C THR A 122 12.11 -4.95 -1.57
N SER A 123 12.27 -5.11 -2.89
CA SER A 123 11.21 -4.93 -3.89
C SER A 123 11.11 -6.14 -4.82
N PHE A 124 9.90 -6.45 -5.28
CA PHE A 124 9.58 -7.56 -6.19
C PHE A 124 9.25 -7.09 -7.61
#